data_AF-A0A959WEV4-F1
#
_entry.id   AF-A0A959WEV4-F1
#
_cell.length_a   1.000
_cell.length_b   1.000
_cell.length_c   1.000
_cell.angle_alpha   90.00
_cell.angle_beta   90.00
_cell.angle_gamma   90.00
#
_symmetry.space_group_name_H-M   'P 1'
#
loop_
_entity.id
_entity.type
_entity.pdbx_description
1 polymer ?
#
loop_
_entity_poly.entity_id
_entity_poly.type
_entity_poly.pdbx_seq_one_letter_code
_entity_poly.pdbx_strand_id
1 'polypeptide(L)' 'MSRVHHIELQCEIDPQRESIHGEMSDRQGKKLPFAGWTEFSTALMELARGDADKNKPTEEDKRGS' A
#
# COMPACT_ATOMS: atom_id res chain seq x y z
N MET A 1 -2.03 16.89 -11.52
CA MET A 1 -3.13 16.63 -10.56
C MET A 1 -2.64 15.54 -9.63
N SER A 2 -2.69 15.74 -8.31
CA SER A 2 -2.33 14.68 -7.35
C SER A 2 -3.22 13.47 -7.59
N ARG A 3 -2.64 12.29 -7.78
CA ARG A 3 -3.40 11.04 -7.88
C ARG A 3 -3.91 10.74 -6.47
N VAL A 4 -5.20 10.91 -6.25
CA VAL A 4 -5.84 10.50 -4.99
C VAL A 4 -5.89 8.98 -4.99
N HIS A 5 -5.22 8.36 -4.02
CA HIS A 5 -5.25 6.90 -3.83
C HIS A 5 -6.39 6.56 -2.86
N HIS A 6 -7.38 5.82 -3.35
CA HIS A 6 -8.46 5.31 -2.52
C HIS A 6 -8.04 3.96 -1.95
N ILE A 7 -8.01 3.88 -0.62
CA ILE A 7 -7.71 2.68 0.15
C ILE A 7 -8.91 2.44 1.08
N GLU A 8 -9.50 1.26 0.99
CA GLU A 8 -10.52 0.80 1.93
C GLU A 8 -9.85 0.11 3.12
N LEU A 9 -10.31 0.42 4.33
CA LEU A 9 -9.77 -0.10 5.59
C LEU A 9 -10.90 -0.77 6.37
N GLN A 10 -10.74 -2.05 6.66
CA GLN A 10 -11.59 -2.79 7.60
C GLN A 10 -10.73 -3.28 8.75
N CYS A 11 -10.99 -2.80 9.97
CA CYS A 11 -10.15 -3.13 11.11
C CYS A 11 -10.90 -3.09 12.43
N GLU A 12 -10.29 -3.75 13.42
CA GLU A 12 -10.67 -3.70 14.82
C GLU A 12 -9.48 -3.16 15.62
N ILE A 13 -9.77 -2.38 16.67
CA ILE A 13 -8.78 -1.89 17.62
C ILE A 13 -9.06 -2.58 18.95
N ASP A 14 -8.06 -3.28 19.48
CA ASP A 14 -8.11 -3.87 20.82
C ASP A 14 -7.56 -2.85 21.84
N PRO A 15 -8.44 -2.20 22.63
CA PRO A 15 -8.01 -1.20 23.60
C PRO A 15 -7.25 -1.80 24.80
N GLN A 16 -7.37 -3.11 25.05
CA GLN A 16 -6.67 -3.76 26.16
C GLN A 16 -5.21 -4.06 25.83
N ARG A 17 -4.92 -4.29 24.55
CA ARG A 17 -3.58 -4.62 24.05
C ARG A 17 -2.93 -3.47 23.28
N GLU A 18 -3.62 -2.33 23.18
CA GLU A 18 -3.23 -1.18 22.36
C GLU A 18 -2.85 -1.60 20.92
N SER A 19 -3.56 -2.58 20.38
CA SER A 19 -3.25 -3.23 19.10
C SER A 19 -4.35 -3.02 18.07
N ILE A 20 -4.04 -3.29 16.80
CA ILE A 20 -4.94 -3.17 15.67
C ILE A 20 -4.80 -4.40 14.78
N HIS A 21 -5.88 -4.92 14.23
CA HIS A 21 -5.83 -5.97 13.21
C HIS A 21 -6.92 -5.77 12.16
N GLY A 22 -6.66 -6.23 10.94
CA GLY A 22 -7.62 -6.05 9.85
C GLY A 22 -7.03 -6.28 8.47
N GLU A 23 -7.72 -5.71 7.47
CA GLU A 23 -7.29 -5.71 6.08
C GLU A 23 -7.42 -4.32 5.45
N MET A 24 -6.49 -4.00 4.55
CA MET A 24 -6.59 -2.87 3.63
C MET A 24 -6.75 -3.37 2.21
N SER A 25 -7.47 -2.61 1.39
CA SER A 25 -7.57 -2.91 -0.03
C SER A 25 -7.54 -1.67 -0.91
N ASP A 26 -6.99 -1.81 -2.11
CA ASP A 26 -7.03 -0.77 -3.14
C ASP A 26 -8.18 -0.99 -4.13
N ARG A 27 -8.39 0.00 -5.01
CA ARG A 27 -9.40 -0.06 -6.08
C ARG A 27 -9.13 -1.16 -7.12
N GLN A 28 -7.90 -1.68 -7.21
CA GLN A 28 -7.55 -2.78 -8.11
C GLN A 28 -7.87 -4.16 -7.50
N GLY A 29 -8.34 -4.19 -6.25
CA GLY A 29 -8.69 -5.40 -5.53
C GLY A 29 -7.50 -6.06 -4.82
N LYS A 30 -6.33 -5.41 -4.75
CA LYS A 30 -5.21 -5.89 -3.94
C LYS A 30 -5.59 -5.75 -2.47
N LYS A 31 -5.58 -6.88 -1.74
CA LYS A 31 -5.85 -6.94 -0.30
C LYS A 31 -4.59 -7.25 0.48
N LEU A 32 -4.32 -6.52 1.55
CA LEU A 32 -3.20 -6.74 2.46
C LEU A 32 -3.73 -6.85 3.90
N PRO A 33 -3.57 -8.01 4.57
CA PRO A 33 -3.87 -8.14 5.98
C PRO A 33 -2.79 -7.49 6.85
N PHE A 34 -3.13 -7.12 8.08
CA PHE A 34 -2.18 -6.66 9.08
C PHE A 34 -2.62 -7.02 10.51
N ALA A 35 -1.65 -7.26 11.38
CA ALA A 35 -1.79 -7.48 12.81
C ALA A 35 -0.74 -6.64 13.57
N GLY A 36 -1.13 -5.44 13.95
CA GLY A 36 -0.33 -4.46 14.68
C GLY A 36 -0.01 -3.22 13.85
N TRP A 37 0.42 -2.17 14.55
CA TRP A 37 0.68 -0.85 13.95
C TRP A 37 1.82 -0.86 12.91
N THR A 38 2.85 -1.67 13.15
CA THR A 38 3.97 -1.83 12.20
C THR A 38 3.49 -2.43 10.88
N GLU A 39 2.70 -3.51 10.95
CA GLU A 39 2.15 -4.17 9.77
C GLU A 39 1.14 -3.27 9.04
N PHE A 40 0.31 -2.55 9.81
CA PHE A 40 -0.60 -1.52 9.27
C PHE A 40 0.16 -0.49 8.44
N SER A 41 1.25 0.06 8.98
CA SER A 41 2.03 1.09 8.28
C SER A 41 2.69 0.56 7.00
N THR A 42 3.13 -0.70 7.02
CA THR A 42 3.74 -1.38 5.88
C THR A 42 2.70 -1.60 4.78
N ALA A 43 1.53 -2.14 5.12
CA ALA A 43 0.43 -2.34 4.18
C ALA A 43 -0.04 -1.02 3.54
N LEU A 44 -0.16 0.04 4.34
CA LEU A 44 -0.52 1.37 3.85
C LEU A 44 0.51 1.90 2.85
N MET A 45 1.80 1.81 3.16
CA MET A 45 2.86 2.26 2.24
C MET A 45 2.88 1.44 0.95
N GLU A 46 2.62 0.13 1.03
CA GLU A 46 2.59 -0.75 -0.14
C GLU A 46 1.43 -0.39 -1.08
N LEU A 47 0.23 -0.13 -0.55
CA LEU A 47 -0.93 0.29 -1.36
C LEU A 47 -0.81 1.73 -1.86
N ALA A 48 -0.25 2.63 -1.05
CA ALA A 48 -0.06 4.04 -1.41
C ALA A 48 0.98 4.23 -2.53
N ARG A 49 1.95 3.30 -2.66
CA ARG A 49 2.91 3.31 -3.79
C ARG A 49 2.21 3.07 -5.12
N GLY A 50 1.17 2.23 -5.17
CA GLY A 50 0.40 1.92 -6.39
C GLY A 50 1.28 1.63 -7.63
N ASP A 51 0.72 1.78 -8.84
CA ASP A 51 1.44 1.64 -10.12
C ASP A 51 2.56 2.69 -10.35
N ALA A 52 2.97 3.48 -9.36
CA ALA A 52 4.03 4.49 -9.53
C ALA A 52 5.37 3.87 -9.98
N ASP A 53 5.60 2.58 -9.71
CA ASP A 53 6.78 1.85 -10.21
C ASP A 53 6.54 1.10 -11.54
N LYS A 54 5.31 0.94 -12.04
CA LYS A 54 5.08 0.31 -13.37
C LYS A 54 5.46 1.18 -14.56
N ASN A 55 5.75 2.46 -14.31
CA ASN A 55 6.04 3.45 -15.35
C ASN A 55 7.40 4.13 -15.17
N LYS A 56 8.35 3.50 -14.47
CA LYS A 56 9.76 3.88 -14.61
C LYS A 56 10.21 3.43 -16.00
N PRO A 57 10.69 4.33 -16.88
CA PRO A 57 11.45 3.90 -18.03
C PRO A 57 12.64 3.13 -17.49
N THR A 58 12.77 1.86 -17.85
CA THR A 58 14.03 1.14 -17.71
C THR A 58 15.10 1.97 -18.42
N GLU A 59 16.07 2.51 -17.68
CA GLU A 59 17.25 3.19 -18.23
C GLU A 59 18.19 2.19 -18.97
N GLU A 60 17.66 1.42 -19.92
CA GLU A 60 18.46 0.51 -20.75
C GLU A 60 18.54 0.91 -22.24
N ASP A 61 17.98 2.06 -22.63
CA ASP A 61 17.97 2.50 -24.05
C ASP A 61 18.91 3.69 -24.34
N LYS A 62 20.05 3.76 -23.65
CA LYS A 62 21.13 4.75 -23.94
C LYS A 62 22.54 4.14 -23.98
N ARG A 63 22.68 2.94 -24.53
CA ARG A 63 23.97 2.43 -25.05
C ARG A 63 23.78 1.84 -26.44
N GLY A 64 23.55 2.72 -27.41
CA GLY A 64 23.39 2.34 -28.80
C GLY A 64 23.42 3.56 -29.71
N SER A 65 24.57 4.24 -29.78
CA SER A 65 24.95 5.12 -30.89
C SER A 65 26.48 5.19 -30.96
#